data_AF-A0A7W7L906-F1
#
_entry.id   AF-A0A7W7L906-F1
#
_cell.length_a   1.000
_cell.length_b   1.000
_cell.length_c   1.000
_cell.angle_alpha   90.00
_cell.angle_beta   90.00
_cell.angle_gamma   90.00
#
_symmetry.space_group_name_H-M   'P 1'
#
loop_
_entity.id
_entity.type
_entity.pdbx_description
1 polymer ?
#
loop_
_entity_poly.entity_id
_entity_poly.type
_entity_poly.pdbx_seq_one_letter_code
_entity_poly.pdbx_strand_id
1 'polypeptide(L)'
;MNAAGRGGGAPFVVSVHDVAPWSFAQSRRWLGDLDARGVPATLLLVPGAWRGPCLPEDPALVSWLHRARRRGHELSLHGYAHEAVPGGPLPRRWLNSVLARGCAEFCALDEPAARERLRAGLAALASVDISPRGFTPPGWLASPGAVAALRELGLEYTTSHLGVRDLRTGVRHRMVALSHRPGGFGERFGARLMRAAAHRWAGRGRPFRIALHPADLSREGLRGCALDAIDAALAAGARPCTYADLVRTRRTAVEDVG
;
A
#
# COMPACT_ATOMS: atom_id res chain seq x y z
N MET A 1 -31.78 -11.41 24.03
CA MET A 1 -31.07 -10.38 24.81
C MET A 1 -30.01 -9.77 23.92
N ASN A 2 -30.16 -8.47 23.66
CA ASN A 2 -29.42 -7.67 22.68
C ASN A 2 -27.99 -7.37 23.14
N ALA A 3 -27.02 -7.52 22.23
CA ALA A 3 -25.71 -6.86 22.34
C ALA A 3 -25.31 -6.32 20.95
N ALA A 4 -25.72 -5.07 20.72
CA ALA A 4 -25.15 -4.08 19.81
C ALA A 4 -24.78 -4.50 18.36
N GLY A 5 -25.70 -4.23 17.43
CA GLY A 5 -25.32 -3.94 16.06
C GLY A 5 -24.41 -2.72 15.99
N ARG A 6 -23.14 -2.91 15.61
CA ARG A 6 -22.30 -1.82 15.09
C ARG A 6 -22.38 -1.86 13.56
N GLY A 7 -23.37 -1.16 13.03
CA GLY A 7 -23.68 -1.07 11.60
C GLY A 7 -22.60 -0.36 10.79
N GLY A 8 -21.68 -1.12 10.19
CA GLY A 8 -20.79 -0.63 9.14
C GLY A 8 -20.19 -1.81 8.40
N GLY A 9 -20.31 -1.85 7.08
CA GLY A 9 -19.81 -2.97 6.29
C GLY A 9 -18.30 -3.16 6.36
N ALA A 10 -17.81 -4.24 5.75
CA ALA A 10 -16.40 -4.63 5.79
C ALA A 10 -15.48 -3.45 5.43
N PRO A 11 -14.50 -3.07 6.26
CA PRO A 11 -13.55 -2.05 5.86
C PRO A 11 -12.67 -2.60 4.73
N PHE A 12 -12.47 -1.82 3.67
CA PHE A 12 -11.51 -2.15 2.63
C PHE A 12 -10.62 -0.97 2.28
N VAL A 13 -9.38 -1.25 1.89
CA VAL A 13 -8.39 -0.23 1.50
C VAL A 13 -8.08 -0.39 0.02
N VAL A 14 -7.98 0.73 -0.69
CA VAL A 14 -7.42 0.76 -2.05
C VAL A 14 -6.09 1.48 -2.01
N SER A 15 -5.01 0.79 -2.41
CA SER A 15 -3.68 1.39 -2.50
C SER A 15 -3.25 1.56 -3.95
N VAL A 16 -2.75 2.75 -4.28
CA VAL A 16 -2.12 3.03 -5.58
C VAL A 16 -0.61 2.91 -5.38
N HIS A 17 -0.03 1.89 -5.98
CA HIS A 17 1.38 1.52 -5.85
C HIS A 17 2.29 2.41 -6.70
N ASP A 18 3.56 2.42 -6.30
CA ASP A 18 4.67 2.91 -7.13
C ASP A 18 4.50 4.36 -7.58
N VAL A 19 4.02 5.26 -6.72
CA VAL A 19 3.81 6.68 -7.05
C VAL A 19 5.15 7.42 -7.04
N ALA A 20 5.60 7.81 -8.22
CA ALA A 20 6.88 8.46 -8.50
C ALA A 20 6.75 9.29 -9.80
N PRO A 21 7.74 10.13 -10.15
CA PRO A 21 7.67 10.96 -11.37
C PRO A 21 7.35 10.16 -12.64
N TRP A 22 7.98 8.99 -12.83
CA TRP A 22 7.77 8.15 -14.02
C TRP A 22 6.35 7.57 -14.14
N SER A 23 5.63 7.42 -13.03
CA SER A 23 4.29 6.81 -12.97
C SER A 23 3.19 7.86 -12.76
N PHE A 24 3.53 9.15 -12.78
CA PHE A 24 2.64 10.23 -12.38
C PHE A 24 1.32 10.24 -13.18
N ALA A 25 1.38 10.06 -14.50
CA ALA A 25 0.19 10.00 -15.35
C ALA A 25 -0.75 8.84 -14.97
N GLN A 26 -0.16 7.68 -14.68
CA GLN A 26 -0.87 6.48 -14.23
C GLN A 26 -1.51 6.70 -12.86
N SER A 27 -0.77 7.24 -11.90
CA SER A 27 -1.28 7.55 -10.56
C SER A 27 -2.44 8.55 -10.61
N ARG A 28 -2.36 9.57 -11.47
CA ARG A 28 -3.46 10.52 -11.69
C ARG A 28 -4.70 9.85 -12.24
N ARG A 29 -4.55 8.94 -13.22
CA ARG A 29 -5.67 8.20 -13.80
C ARG A 29 -6.36 7.33 -12.76
N TRP A 30 -5.59 6.57 -11.98
CA TRP A 30 -6.14 5.76 -10.90
C TRP A 30 -6.86 6.61 -9.85
N LEU A 31 -6.24 7.71 -9.41
CA LEU A 31 -6.86 8.55 -8.40
C LEU A 31 -8.15 9.20 -8.91
N GLY A 32 -8.20 9.61 -10.18
CA GLY A 32 -9.44 10.10 -10.81
C GLY A 32 -10.55 9.05 -10.82
N ASP A 33 -10.23 7.79 -11.08
CA ASP A 33 -11.20 6.69 -11.04
C ASP A 33 -11.75 6.43 -9.63
N LEU A 34 -10.92 6.63 -8.61
CA LEU A 34 -11.28 6.49 -7.19
C LEU A 34 -12.06 7.71 -6.68
N ASP A 35 -11.66 8.92 -7.06
CA ASP A 35 -12.36 10.18 -6.79
C ASP A 35 -13.80 10.09 -7.31
N ALA A 36 -14.00 9.60 -8.54
CA ALA A 36 -15.33 9.41 -9.13
C ALA A 36 -16.23 8.42 -8.36
N ARG A 37 -15.64 7.57 -7.51
CA ARG A 37 -16.34 6.57 -6.67
C ARG A 37 -16.43 7.00 -5.20
N GLY A 38 -15.90 8.17 -4.84
CA GLY A 38 -15.80 8.59 -3.45
C GLY A 38 -14.93 7.67 -2.58
N VAL A 39 -13.96 6.97 -3.19
CA VAL A 39 -13.09 6.02 -2.49
C VAL A 39 -11.79 6.70 -2.06
N PRO A 40 -11.53 6.90 -0.76
CA PRO A 40 -10.21 7.32 -0.30
C PRO A 40 -9.16 6.28 -0.68
N ALA A 41 -7.97 6.76 -1.01
CA ALA A 41 -6.86 5.95 -1.51
C ALA A 41 -5.67 6.12 -0.59
N THR A 42 -4.81 5.11 -0.50
CA THR A 42 -3.45 5.27 0.02
C THR A 42 -2.47 5.28 -1.15
N LEU A 43 -1.85 6.43 -1.40
CA LEU A 43 -0.80 6.63 -2.39
C LEU A 43 0.54 6.18 -1.81
N LEU A 44 1.15 5.16 -2.43
CA LEU A 44 2.39 4.55 -1.98
C LEU A 44 3.57 5.21 -2.70
N LEU A 45 4.22 6.14 -2.00
CA LEU A 45 5.22 7.05 -2.57
C LEU A 45 6.61 6.45 -2.59
N VAL A 46 7.32 6.60 -3.71
CA VAL A 46 8.73 6.24 -3.87
C VAL A 46 9.51 7.54 -4.10
N PRO A 47 10.18 8.09 -3.07
CA PRO A 47 10.68 9.45 -3.12
C PRO A 47 12.08 9.61 -3.72
N GLY A 48 12.90 8.56 -3.74
CA GLY A 48 14.23 8.57 -4.34
C GLY A 48 14.20 8.43 -5.86
N ALA A 49 15.37 8.55 -6.48
CA ALA A 49 15.54 8.41 -7.92
C ALA A 49 15.22 6.97 -8.36
N TRP A 50 14.06 6.79 -8.97
CA TRP A 50 13.61 5.50 -9.47
C TRP A 50 12.99 5.65 -10.85
N ARG A 51 13.68 5.16 -11.88
CA ARG A 51 13.30 5.29 -13.30
C ARG A 51 13.06 6.75 -13.72
N GLY A 52 13.74 7.69 -13.10
CA GLY A 52 13.56 9.11 -13.27
C GLY A 52 14.16 9.92 -12.11
N PRO A 53 13.88 11.23 -12.05
CA PRO A 53 14.30 12.11 -10.96
C PRO A 53 13.69 11.70 -9.61
N CYS A 54 14.19 12.29 -8.53
CA CYS A 54 13.58 12.11 -7.22
C CYS A 54 12.19 12.78 -7.19
N LEU A 55 11.27 12.26 -6.37
CA LEU A 55 9.92 12.83 -6.23
C LEU A 55 9.92 14.32 -5.85
N PRO A 56 10.78 14.80 -4.92
CA PRO A 56 10.83 16.23 -4.57
C PRO A 56 11.21 17.15 -5.72
N GLU A 57 11.88 16.61 -6.76
CA GLU A 57 12.34 17.37 -7.93
C GLU A 57 11.24 17.53 -9.00
N ASP A 58 10.04 16.97 -8.77
CA ASP A 58 8.87 17.12 -9.63
C ASP A 58 7.78 17.98 -8.95
N PRO A 59 7.78 19.31 -9.16
CA PRO A 59 6.79 20.20 -8.54
C PRO A 59 5.34 19.88 -8.91
N ALA A 60 5.10 19.33 -10.11
CA ALA A 60 3.75 19.01 -10.56
C ALA A 60 3.20 17.81 -9.79
N LEU A 61 4.02 16.77 -9.59
CA LEU A 61 3.71 15.62 -8.75
C LEU A 61 3.50 16.05 -7.29
N VAL A 62 4.41 16.82 -6.70
CA VAL A 62 4.31 17.32 -5.31
C VAL A 62 3.01 18.12 -5.10
N SER A 63 2.73 19.06 -6.01
CA SER A 63 1.50 19.85 -5.97
C SER A 63 0.23 18.99 -6.06
N TRP A 64 0.26 17.94 -6.88
CA TRP A 64 -0.83 16.97 -6.98
C TRP A 64 -0.99 16.12 -5.71
N LEU A 65 0.11 15.67 -5.09
CA LEU A 65 0.08 14.92 -3.83
C LEU A 65 -0.52 15.75 -2.68
N HIS A 66 -0.18 17.03 -2.58
CA HIS A 66 -0.82 17.91 -1.59
C HIS A 66 -2.31 18.09 -1.84
N ARG A 67 -2.73 18.24 -3.11
CA ARG A 67 -4.16 18.26 -3.46
C ARG A 67 -4.84 16.95 -3.10
N ALA A 68 -4.20 15.82 -3.36
CA ALA A 68 -4.73 14.50 -3.00
C ALA A 68 -4.91 14.36 -1.48
N ARG A 69 -3.90 14.75 -0.69
CA ARG A 69 -4.00 14.77 0.78
C ARG A 69 -5.17 15.61 1.29
N ARG A 70 -5.39 16.80 0.70
CA ARG A 70 -6.52 17.68 1.08
C ARG A 70 -7.89 17.08 0.76
N ARG A 71 -7.99 16.18 -0.23
CA ARG A 71 -9.22 15.44 -0.54
C ARG A 71 -9.42 14.19 0.33
N GLY A 72 -8.54 13.94 1.30
CA GLY A 72 -8.65 12.81 2.23
C GLY A 72 -7.94 11.53 1.78
N HIS A 73 -7.10 11.58 0.73
CA HIS A 73 -6.23 10.44 0.43
C HIS A 73 -5.02 10.43 1.38
N GLU A 74 -4.55 9.23 1.69
CA GLU A 74 -3.35 9.02 2.49
C GLU A 74 -2.10 9.02 1.62
N LEU A 75 -1.02 9.62 2.14
CA LEU A 75 0.32 9.53 1.59
C LEU A 75 1.15 8.61 2.49
N SER A 76 1.65 7.50 1.95
CA SER A 76 2.41 6.47 2.67
C SER A 76 3.73 6.22 1.98
N LEU A 77 4.80 5.97 2.75
CA LEU A 77 6.11 5.63 2.18
C LEU A 77 6.09 4.21 1.58
N HIS A 78 6.75 4.02 0.43
CA HIS A 78 6.86 2.75 -0.29
C HIS A 78 8.31 2.39 -0.64
N GLY A 79 9.22 2.59 0.31
CA GLY A 79 10.66 2.48 0.08
C GLY A 79 11.28 3.80 -0.39
N TYR A 80 12.55 3.77 -0.79
CA TYR A 80 13.29 4.93 -1.26
C TYR A 80 13.47 4.91 -2.78
N ALA A 81 14.10 3.87 -3.33
CA ALA A 81 14.44 3.80 -4.76
C ALA A 81 14.06 2.47 -5.45
N HIS A 82 13.35 1.56 -4.75
CA HIS A 82 13.06 0.20 -5.24
C HIS A 82 14.31 -0.59 -5.68
N GLU A 83 15.49 -0.20 -5.20
CA GLU A 83 16.73 -0.91 -5.48
C GLU A 83 16.84 -2.17 -4.63
N ALA A 84 17.04 -3.31 -5.28
CA ALA A 84 17.52 -4.52 -4.62
C ALA A 84 18.95 -4.26 -4.15
N VAL A 85 19.21 -4.36 -2.85
CA VAL A 85 20.58 -4.20 -2.32
C VAL A 85 21.42 -5.41 -2.77
N PRO A 86 22.55 -5.22 -3.46
CA PRO A 86 23.47 -6.32 -3.72
C PRO A 86 24.16 -6.70 -2.40
N GLY A 87 23.78 -7.82 -1.79
CA GLY A 87 24.44 -8.31 -0.57
C GLY A 87 24.17 -9.79 -0.28
N GLY A 88 25.23 -10.54 0.05
CA GLY A 88 25.20 -11.96 0.44
C GLY A 88 26.14 -12.86 -0.39
N PRO A 89 26.63 -14.00 0.16
CA PRO A 89 27.50 -14.94 -0.54
C PRO A 89 26.84 -15.47 -1.83
N LEU A 90 27.64 -15.79 -2.86
CA LEU A 90 27.22 -16.12 -4.23
C LEU A 90 25.99 -17.05 -4.36
N PRO A 91 25.82 -18.11 -3.55
CA PRO A 91 24.61 -18.95 -3.62
C PRO A 91 23.32 -18.21 -3.23
N ARG A 92 23.39 -17.27 -2.27
CA ARG A 92 22.27 -16.39 -1.89
C ARG A 92 21.96 -15.35 -2.95
N ARG A 93 22.94 -14.89 -3.74
CA ARG A 93 22.69 -13.98 -4.88
C ARG A 93 21.92 -14.68 -6.00
N TRP A 94 22.18 -15.97 -6.25
CA TRP A 94 21.45 -16.75 -7.26
C TRP A 94 20.04 -17.11 -6.78
N LEU A 95 19.90 -17.51 -5.52
CA LEU A 95 18.58 -17.74 -4.90
C LEU A 95 17.75 -16.46 -4.84
N ASN A 96 18.38 -15.33 -4.50
CA ASN A 96 17.76 -14.01 -4.65
C ASN A 96 17.42 -13.79 -6.12
N SER A 97 18.31 -13.88 -7.12
CA SER A 97 17.95 -13.70 -8.54
C SER A 97 16.70 -14.47 -9.02
N VAL A 98 16.51 -15.71 -8.56
CA VAL A 98 15.34 -16.54 -8.89
C VAL A 98 14.08 -16.15 -8.09
N LEU A 99 14.22 -15.64 -6.87
CA LEU A 99 13.13 -15.15 -6.00
C LEU A 99 12.91 -13.62 -6.06
N ALA A 100 13.84 -12.86 -6.63
CA ALA A 100 14.04 -11.41 -6.50
C ALA A 100 13.56 -10.63 -7.71
N ARG A 101 12.57 -11.14 -8.44
CA ARG A 101 11.59 -10.25 -9.03
C ARG A 101 10.68 -9.73 -7.91
N GLY A 102 11.21 -8.83 -7.08
CA GLY A 102 10.51 -8.24 -5.94
C GLY A 102 10.98 -8.66 -4.54
N CYS A 103 12.21 -9.19 -4.38
CA CYS A 103 12.85 -9.23 -3.05
C CYS A 103 13.14 -7.79 -2.65
N ALA A 104 12.13 -7.26 -1.99
CA ALA A 104 11.96 -5.89 -1.59
C ALA A 104 13.25 -5.28 -1.06
N GLU A 105 13.39 -4.01 -1.38
CA GLU A 105 14.25 -3.04 -0.75
C GLU A 105 14.58 -3.30 0.75
N PHE A 106 13.64 -3.86 1.53
CA PHE A 106 13.75 -4.10 2.98
C PHE A 106 13.70 -5.58 3.41
N CYS A 107 13.69 -6.53 2.46
CA CYS A 107 13.49 -7.95 2.78
C CYS A 107 14.68 -8.57 3.53
N ALA A 108 15.90 -8.12 3.23
CA ALA A 108 17.15 -8.70 3.74
C ALA A 108 18.03 -7.71 4.50
N LEU A 109 17.57 -6.48 4.71
CA LEU A 109 18.32 -5.45 5.41
C LEU A 109 18.38 -5.76 6.91
N ASP A 110 19.54 -5.55 7.52
CA ASP A 110 19.65 -5.40 8.96
C ASP A 110 19.02 -4.07 9.41
N GLU A 111 18.92 -3.89 10.72
CA GLU A 111 18.25 -2.70 11.29
C GLU A 111 18.98 -1.39 10.95
N PRO A 112 20.31 -1.26 11.08
CA PRO A 112 21.01 -0.02 10.69
C PRO A 112 20.81 0.35 9.22
N ALA A 113 20.95 -0.60 8.29
CA ALA A 113 20.78 -0.33 6.86
C ALA A 113 19.32 0.00 6.52
N ALA A 114 18.36 -0.68 7.14
CA ALA A 114 16.94 -0.36 6.98
C ALA A 114 16.63 1.05 7.52
N ARG A 115 17.16 1.41 8.69
CA ARG A 115 16.96 2.72 9.31
C ARG A 115 17.49 3.84 8.43
N GLU A 116 18.69 3.68 7.88
CA GLU A 116 19.30 4.68 7.00
C GLU A 116 18.44 4.91 5.75
N ARG A 117 18.00 3.82 5.12
CA ARG A 117 17.16 3.93 3.93
C ARG A 117 15.79 4.55 4.21
N LEU A 118 15.17 4.19 5.34
CA LEU A 118 13.92 4.80 5.78
C LEU A 118 14.10 6.30 6.05
N ARG A 119 15.20 6.70 6.69
CA ARG A 119 15.53 8.12 6.91
C ARG A 119 15.69 8.88 5.61
N ALA A 120 16.37 8.32 4.62
CA ALA A 120 16.50 8.94 3.30
C ALA A 120 15.11 9.19 2.67
N GLY A 121 14.23 8.18 2.69
CA GLY A 121 12.87 8.33 2.17
C GLY A 121 12.01 9.34 2.94
N LEU A 122 12.09 9.33 4.27
CA LEU A 122 11.37 10.28 5.11
C LEU A 122 11.90 11.71 4.93
N ALA A 123 13.22 11.90 4.84
CA ALA A 123 13.84 13.20 4.61
C ALA A 123 13.47 13.78 3.24
N ALA A 124 13.48 12.95 2.19
CA ALA A 124 13.06 13.36 0.86
C ALA A 124 11.60 13.84 0.86
N LEU A 125 10.67 13.10 1.48
CA LEU A 125 9.28 13.53 1.59
C LEU A 125 9.10 14.77 2.49
N ALA A 126 9.85 14.86 3.58
CA ALA A 126 9.82 16.01 4.48
C ALA A 126 10.29 17.30 3.81
N SER A 127 11.24 17.22 2.87
CA SER A 127 11.71 18.39 2.09
C SER A 127 10.63 19.08 1.26
N VAL A 128 9.49 18.40 1.05
CA VAL A 128 8.31 18.89 0.33
C VAL A 128 7.04 18.76 1.17
N ASP A 129 7.15 18.94 2.50
CA ASP A 129 6.01 19.00 3.44
C ASP A 129 5.08 17.77 3.45
N ILE A 130 5.65 16.60 3.16
CA ILE A 130 4.96 15.31 3.24
C ILE A 130 5.53 14.49 4.41
N SER A 131 4.70 14.23 5.40
CA SER A 131 5.03 13.36 6.55
C SER A 131 4.13 12.12 6.53
N PRO A 132 4.59 10.99 5.98
CA PRO A 132 3.79 9.77 5.89
C PRO A 132 3.57 9.17 7.29
N ARG A 133 2.37 8.63 7.52
CA ARG A 133 2.01 7.97 8.80
C ARG A 133 2.37 6.50 8.82
N GLY A 134 2.56 5.87 7.67
CA GLY A 134 2.95 4.47 7.61
C GLY A 134 3.78 4.14 6.39
N PHE A 135 4.09 2.85 6.31
CA PHE A 135 5.02 2.30 5.34
C PHE A 135 4.44 1.03 4.73
N THR A 136 4.46 0.92 3.41
CA THR A 136 4.24 -0.36 2.74
C THR A 136 5.58 -0.81 2.18
N PRO A 137 6.17 -1.93 2.63
CA PRO A 137 7.40 -2.40 2.00
C PRO A 137 7.12 -2.76 0.54
N PRO A 138 8.05 -2.46 -0.40
CA PRO A 138 8.05 -3.05 -1.73
C PRO A 138 7.83 -4.57 -1.62
N GLY A 139 7.07 -5.19 -2.52
CA GLY A 139 6.76 -6.63 -2.45
C GLY A 139 6.11 -7.13 -1.14
N TRP A 140 5.69 -6.23 -0.25
CA TRP A 140 5.16 -6.56 1.09
C TRP A 140 6.11 -7.34 2.01
N LEU A 141 7.43 -7.15 1.84
CA LEU A 141 8.46 -7.83 2.62
C LEU A 141 9.33 -6.85 3.40
N ALA A 142 9.34 -6.98 4.72
CA ALA A 142 10.22 -6.25 5.64
C ALA A 142 10.86 -7.23 6.63
N SER A 143 12.17 -7.13 6.80
CA SER A 143 12.91 -7.90 7.82
C SER A 143 12.49 -7.48 9.24
N PRO A 144 12.77 -8.31 10.27
CA PRO A 144 12.56 -7.90 11.66
C PRO A 144 13.27 -6.60 12.03
N GLY A 145 14.51 -6.40 11.55
CA GLY A 145 15.28 -5.17 11.73
C GLY A 145 14.63 -3.97 11.04
N ALA A 146 14.09 -4.14 9.83
CA ALA A 146 13.32 -3.08 9.19
C ALA A 146 12.07 -2.72 9.99
N VAL A 147 11.36 -3.70 10.55
CA VAL A 147 10.19 -3.43 11.40
C VAL A 147 10.58 -2.72 12.72
N ALA A 148 11.74 -3.02 13.30
CA ALA A 148 12.26 -2.29 14.45
C ALA A 148 12.56 -0.83 14.08
N ALA A 149 13.29 -0.59 13.00
CA ALA A 149 13.59 0.75 12.51
C ALA A 149 12.32 1.57 12.21
N LEU A 150 11.29 0.96 11.62
CA LEU A 150 10.00 1.64 11.37
C LEU A 150 9.35 2.16 12.66
N ARG A 151 9.46 1.41 13.77
CA ARG A 151 8.92 1.85 15.08
C ARG A 151 9.69 3.01 15.66
N GLU A 152 11.02 2.91 15.64
CA GLU A 152 11.91 3.95 16.16
C GLU A 152 11.74 5.28 15.41
N LEU A 153 11.50 5.19 14.10
CA LEU A 153 11.22 6.36 13.26
C LEU A 153 9.78 6.89 13.40
N GLY A 154 8.99 6.32 14.32
CA GLY A 154 7.67 6.84 14.69
C GLY A 154 6.54 6.53 13.71
N LEU A 155 6.74 5.61 12.75
CA LEU A 155 5.66 5.22 11.84
C LEU A 155 4.59 4.41 12.57
N GLU A 156 3.34 4.65 12.20
CA GLU A 156 2.18 4.11 12.91
C GLU A 156 1.81 2.70 12.45
N TYR A 157 2.11 2.34 11.19
CA TYR A 157 1.81 1.01 10.65
C TYR A 157 2.80 0.56 9.58
N THR A 158 2.85 -0.75 9.37
CA THR A 158 3.43 -1.38 8.18
C THR A 158 2.52 -2.43 7.57
N THR A 159 2.75 -2.83 6.32
CA THR A 159 1.92 -3.82 5.64
C THR A 159 2.70 -5.06 5.20
N SER A 160 1.98 -6.17 5.06
CA SER A 160 2.45 -7.44 4.48
C SER A 160 1.39 -7.93 3.47
N HIS A 161 1.58 -9.05 2.78
CA HIS A 161 0.52 -9.61 1.93
C HIS A 161 -0.76 -9.95 2.72
N LEU A 162 -0.62 -10.39 3.96
CA LEU A 162 -1.73 -10.97 4.75
C LEU A 162 -2.39 -9.99 5.71
N GLY A 163 -1.83 -8.80 5.88
CA GLY A 163 -2.40 -7.83 6.80
C GLY A 163 -1.56 -6.59 7.05
N VAL A 164 -2.12 -5.77 7.93
CA VAL A 164 -1.57 -4.49 8.38
C VAL A 164 -1.12 -4.68 9.82
N ARG A 165 0.11 -4.29 10.14
CA ARG A 165 0.65 -4.32 11.49
C ARG A 165 0.62 -2.91 12.05
N ASP A 166 -0.11 -2.72 13.14
CA ASP A 166 -0.01 -1.54 13.97
C ASP A 166 1.35 -1.56 14.68
N LEU A 167 2.18 -0.56 14.41
CA LEU A 167 3.53 -0.48 14.96
C LEU A 167 3.56 0.05 16.39
N ARG A 168 2.51 0.79 16.82
CA ARG A 168 2.39 1.32 18.19
C ARG A 168 1.96 0.25 19.19
N THR A 169 1.01 -0.61 18.79
CA THR A 169 0.47 -1.67 19.66
C THR A 169 1.07 -3.05 19.39
N GLY A 170 1.71 -3.23 18.23
CA GLY A 170 2.21 -4.53 17.77
C GLY A 170 1.14 -5.45 17.17
N VAL A 171 -0.15 -5.08 17.25
CA VAL A 171 -1.29 -5.86 16.77
C VAL A 171 -1.25 -6.00 15.24
N ARG A 172 -1.63 -7.18 14.74
CA ARG A 172 -1.79 -7.45 13.31
C ARG A 172 -3.25 -7.59 12.92
N HIS A 173 -3.72 -6.69 12.08
CA HIS A 173 -5.04 -6.78 11.45
C HIS A 173 -4.96 -7.63 10.19
N ARG A 174 -5.67 -8.76 10.18
CA ARG A 174 -5.77 -9.62 8.99
C ARG A 174 -6.54 -8.88 7.90
N MET A 175 -5.88 -8.66 6.77
CA MET A 175 -6.42 -7.90 5.66
C MET A 175 -5.66 -8.29 4.39
N VAL A 176 -6.15 -9.25 3.63
CA VAL A 176 -5.39 -9.79 2.48
C VAL A 176 -5.35 -8.75 1.35
N ALA A 177 -4.17 -8.55 0.77
CA ALA A 177 -4.02 -7.74 -0.44
C ALA A 177 -4.40 -8.56 -1.68
N LEU A 178 -5.40 -8.09 -2.41
CA LEU A 178 -5.77 -8.55 -3.73
C LEU A 178 -5.00 -7.74 -4.76
N SER A 179 -4.25 -8.43 -5.61
CA SER A 179 -3.50 -7.86 -6.72
C SER A 179 -3.51 -8.86 -7.86
N HIS A 180 -3.57 -8.39 -9.11
CA HIS A 180 -3.24 -9.22 -10.27
C HIS A 180 -1.86 -8.88 -10.79
N ARG A 181 -1.21 -9.85 -11.45
CA ARG A 181 0.08 -9.65 -12.11
C ARG A 181 -0.14 -9.52 -13.61
N PRO A 182 0.28 -8.40 -14.24
CA PRO A 182 0.24 -8.27 -15.69
C PRO A 182 1.08 -9.35 -16.39
N GLY A 183 0.54 -9.96 -17.45
CA GLY A 183 1.34 -10.74 -18.41
C GLY A 183 1.58 -12.22 -18.07
N GLY A 184 0.90 -12.76 -17.05
CA GLY A 184 0.85 -14.20 -16.81
C GLY A 184 -0.27 -14.88 -17.62
N PHE A 185 -0.15 -16.19 -17.86
CA PHE A 185 -1.11 -17.03 -18.59
C PHE A 185 -2.53 -17.08 -17.95
N GLY A 186 -2.73 -16.45 -16.78
CA GLY A 186 -3.98 -16.39 -16.03
C GLY A 186 -4.47 -14.98 -15.71
N GLU A 187 -4.05 -13.95 -16.43
CA GLU A 187 -4.36 -12.53 -16.15
C GLU A 187 -5.86 -12.26 -15.96
N ARG A 188 -6.70 -12.68 -16.91
CA ARG A 188 -8.18 -12.55 -16.82
C ARG A 188 -8.79 -13.40 -15.70
N PHE A 189 -8.20 -14.57 -15.42
CA PHE A 189 -8.66 -15.45 -14.35
C PHE A 189 -8.35 -14.85 -12.96
N GLY A 190 -7.15 -14.31 -12.76
CA GLY A 190 -6.75 -13.60 -11.55
C GLY A 190 -7.62 -12.36 -11.30
N ALA A 191 -7.96 -11.64 -12.36
CA ALA A 191 -8.85 -10.48 -12.29
C ALA A 191 -10.29 -10.86 -11.89
N ARG A 192 -10.84 -11.96 -12.44
CA ARG A 192 -12.12 -12.54 -12.00
C ARG A 192 -12.09 -13.03 -10.56
N LEU A 193 -10.99 -13.67 -10.14
CA LEU A 193 -10.82 -14.15 -8.77
C LEU A 193 -10.78 -12.98 -7.78
N MET A 194 -10.11 -11.88 -8.13
CA MET A 194 -10.10 -10.66 -7.33
C MET A 194 -11.52 -10.10 -7.14
N ARG A 195 -12.30 -9.97 -8.21
CA ARG A 195 -13.70 -9.52 -8.13
C ARG A 195 -14.54 -10.44 -7.25
N ALA A 196 -14.46 -11.76 -7.46
CA ALA A 196 -15.19 -12.74 -6.67
C ALA A 196 -14.79 -12.71 -5.18
N ALA A 197 -13.50 -12.55 -4.89
CA ALA A 197 -12.99 -12.42 -3.53
C ALA A 197 -13.48 -11.14 -2.87
N ALA A 198 -13.40 -9.99 -3.54
CA ALA A 198 -13.87 -8.70 -3.04
C ALA A 198 -15.36 -8.76 -2.68
N HIS A 199 -16.21 -9.23 -3.60
CA HIS A 199 -17.64 -9.40 -3.35
C HIS A 199 -17.92 -10.34 -2.17
N ARG A 200 -17.26 -11.52 -2.14
CA ARG A 200 -17.47 -12.50 -1.07
C ARG A 200 -16.99 -12.01 0.30
N TRP A 201 -15.90 -11.26 0.34
CA TRP A 201 -15.35 -10.73 1.59
C TRP A 201 -16.16 -9.54 2.09
N ALA A 202 -16.57 -8.64 1.20
CA ALA A 202 -17.50 -7.56 1.51
C ALA A 202 -18.81 -8.10 2.14
N GLY A 203 -19.47 -9.04 1.47
CA GLY A 203 -20.72 -9.65 1.97
C GLY A 203 -20.56 -10.48 3.25
N ARG A 204 -19.33 -10.81 3.65
CA ARG A 204 -19.02 -11.50 4.92
C ARG A 204 -18.46 -10.58 6.01
N GLY A 205 -18.44 -9.26 5.80
CA GLY A 205 -17.85 -8.34 6.78
C GLY A 205 -16.34 -8.48 6.93
N ARG A 206 -15.64 -9.16 6.01
CA ARG A 206 -14.21 -9.49 6.12
C ARG A 206 -13.35 -8.38 5.51
N PRO A 207 -12.40 -7.79 6.27
CA PRO A 207 -11.52 -6.76 5.74
C PRO A 207 -10.58 -7.27 4.63
N PHE A 208 -10.35 -6.46 3.60
CA PHE A 208 -9.44 -6.78 2.49
C PHE A 208 -8.89 -5.52 1.82
N ARG A 209 -7.93 -5.69 0.90
CA ARG A 209 -7.28 -4.58 0.20
C ARG A 209 -7.21 -4.84 -1.29
N ILE A 210 -7.29 -3.80 -2.09
CA ILE A 210 -7.07 -3.84 -3.53
C ILE A 210 -5.82 -3.02 -3.83
N ALA A 211 -4.83 -3.65 -4.45
CA ALA A 211 -3.55 -3.04 -4.80
C ALA A 211 -3.51 -2.75 -6.31
N LEU A 212 -3.53 -1.46 -6.65
CA LEU A 212 -3.52 -0.96 -8.01
C LEU A 212 -2.09 -0.60 -8.42
N HIS A 213 -1.57 -1.20 -9.48
CA HIS A 213 -0.23 -0.88 -9.99
C HIS A 213 -0.32 -0.02 -11.26
N PRO A 214 0.68 0.82 -11.54
CA PRO A 214 0.70 1.62 -12.77
C PRO A 214 0.72 0.75 -14.04
N ALA A 215 1.35 -0.43 -13.98
CA ALA A 215 1.40 -1.38 -15.08
C ALA A 215 0.04 -2.00 -15.45
N ASP A 216 -0.96 -1.93 -14.55
CA ASP A 216 -2.30 -2.44 -14.82
C ASP A 216 -3.04 -1.57 -15.84
N LEU A 217 -2.68 -0.29 -15.97
CA LEU A 217 -3.33 0.67 -16.88
C LEU A 217 -2.96 0.48 -18.34
N SER A 218 -1.85 -0.20 -18.64
CA SER A 218 -1.48 -0.55 -20.02
C SER A 218 -2.29 -1.71 -20.58
N ARG A 219 -3.18 -2.30 -19.77
CA ARG A 219 -4.08 -3.39 -20.15
C ARG A 219 -5.50 -3.09 -19.71
N GLU A 220 -6.35 -2.68 -20.66
CA GLU A 220 -7.72 -2.24 -20.36
C GLU A 220 -8.54 -3.26 -19.54
N GLY A 221 -8.39 -4.55 -19.82
CA GLY A 221 -9.10 -5.61 -19.07
C GLY A 221 -8.70 -5.68 -17.59
N LEU A 222 -7.45 -5.38 -17.26
CA LEU A 222 -6.98 -5.37 -15.87
C LEU A 222 -7.53 -4.16 -15.10
N ARG A 223 -7.46 -2.98 -15.73
CA ARG A 223 -8.07 -1.78 -15.14
C ARG A 223 -9.55 -1.98 -14.85
N GLY A 224 -10.30 -2.46 -15.84
CA GLY A 224 -11.74 -2.71 -15.71
C GLY A 224 -12.05 -3.66 -14.55
N CYS A 225 -11.32 -4.77 -14.44
CA CYS A 225 -11.55 -5.73 -13.35
C CYS A 225 -11.23 -5.17 -11.96
N ALA A 226 -10.24 -4.29 -11.83
CA ALA A 226 -9.96 -3.62 -10.56
C ALA A 226 -11.09 -2.68 -10.15
N LEU A 227 -11.60 -1.89 -11.11
CA LEU A 227 -12.75 -1.03 -10.88
C LEU A 227 -14.01 -1.83 -10.57
N ASP A 228 -14.28 -2.92 -11.29
CA ASP A 228 -15.41 -3.83 -11.01
C ASP A 228 -15.32 -4.44 -9.61
N ALA A 229 -14.12 -4.74 -9.11
CA ALA A 229 -13.92 -5.28 -7.78
C ALA A 229 -14.22 -4.23 -6.69
N ILE A 230 -13.85 -2.96 -6.93
CA ILE A 230 -14.18 -1.83 -6.07
C ILE A 230 -15.70 -1.59 -6.08
N ASP A 231 -16.30 -1.55 -7.25
CA ASP A 231 -17.74 -1.31 -7.43
C ASP A 231 -18.56 -2.43 -6.78
N ALA A 232 -18.14 -3.70 -6.92
CA ALA A 232 -18.78 -4.83 -6.25
C ALA A 232 -18.64 -4.78 -4.72
N ALA A 233 -17.52 -4.27 -4.21
CA ALA A 233 -17.34 -4.08 -2.76
C ALA A 233 -18.28 -3.00 -2.21
N LEU A 234 -18.35 -1.86 -2.89
CA LEU A 234 -19.24 -0.75 -2.54
C LEU A 234 -20.71 -1.18 -2.58
N ALA A 235 -21.12 -1.88 -3.65
CA ALA A 235 -22.48 -2.41 -3.79
C ALA A 235 -22.85 -3.42 -2.69
N ALA A 236 -21.87 -4.17 -2.17
CA ALA A 236 -22.04 -5.07 -1.04
C ALA A 236 -21.98 -4.36 0.33
N GLY A 237 -21.95 -3.02 0.35
CA GLY A 237 -21.95 -2.21 1.57
C GLY A 237 -20.60 -2.11 2.27
N ALA A 238 -19.50 -2.57 1.66
CA ALA A 238 -18.16 -2.41 2.22
C ALA A 238 -17.79 -0.93 2.34
N ARG A 239 -17.04 -0.58 3.39
CA ARG A 239 -16.68 0.80 3.69
C ARG A 239 -15.23 1.06 3.29
N PRO A 240 -14.94 1.94 2.32
CA PRO A 240 -13.57 2.27 1.97
C PRO A 240 -12.93 3.08 3.09
N CYS A 241 -11.65 2.84 3.36
CA CYS A 241 -10.85 3.62 4.29
C CYS A 241 -9.36 3.62 3.88
N THR A 242 -8.57 4.49 4.51
CA THR A 242 -7.10 4.45 4.40
C THR A 242 -6.50 3.50 5.43
N TYR A 243 -5.20 3.19 5.31
CA TYR A 243 -4.52 2.37 6.32
C TYR A 243 -4.43 3.10 7.67
N ALA A 244 -4.13 4.41 7.67
CA ALA A 244 -4.14 5.22 8.88
C ALA A 244 -5.50 5.20 9.58
N ASP A 245 -6.60 5.37 8.84
CA ASP A 245 -7.94 5.33 9.42
C ASP A 245 -8.25 3.96 10.02
N LEU A 246 -7.86 2.88 9.32
CA LEU A 246 -8.03 1.52 9.80
C LEU A 246 -7.34 1.31 11.15
N VAL A 247 -6.05 1.64 11.26
CA VAL A 247 -5.30 1.38 12.51
C VAL A 247 -5.77 2.29 13.64
N ARG A 248 -6.11 3.56 13.37
CA ARG A 248 -6.65 4.47 14.40
C ARG A 248 -8.01 4.03 14.93
N THR A 249 -8.93 3.70 14.04
CA THR A 249 -10.28 3.23 14.43
C THR A 249 -10.19 1.95 15.26
N ARG A 250 -9.19 1.09 15.00
CA ARG A 250 -8.98 -0.13 15.78
C ARG A 250 -8.34 0.13 17.14
N ARG A 251 -7.51 1.17 17.29
CA ARG A 251 -6.94 1.57 18.58
C ARG A 251 -8.01 2.09 19.53
N THR A 252 -8.83 3.04 19.07
CA THR A 252 -9.91 3.62 19.91
C THR A 252 -10.93 2.57 20.33
N ALA A 253 -11.26 1.62 19.45
CA ALA A 253 -12.17 0.52 19.78
C ALA A 253 -11.61 -0.47 20.81
N VAL A 254 -10.30 -0.51 21.06
CA VAL A 254 -9.68 -1.32 22.12
C VAL A 254 -9.64 -0.56 23.43
N GLU A 255 -9.42 0.76 23.38
CA GLU A 255 -9.43 1.64 24.58
C GLU A 255 -10.82 1.74 25.20
N ASP A 256 -11.90 1.76 24.41
CA ASP A 256 -13.29 1.81 24.92
C ASP A 256 -13.77 0.51 25.62
N VAL A 257 -12.98 -0.55 25.60
CA VAL A 257 -13.35 -1.88 26.14
C VAL A 257 -12.53 -2.25 27.39
N GLY A 258 -11.49 -1.48 27.71
CA GLY A 258 -10.65 -1.64 28.91
C GLY A 258 -11.10 -0.74 30.05
#